data_AF-A0A3R6JFS5-F1
#
_entry.id   AF-A0A3R6JFS5-F1
#
_cell.length_a   1.000
_cell.length_b   1.000
_cell.length_c   1.000
_cell.angle_alpha   90.00
_cell.angle_beta   90.00
_cell.angle_gamma   90.00
#
_symmetry.space_group_name_H-M   'P 1'
#
loop_
_entity.id
_entity.type
_entity.pdbx_description
1 polymer ?
#
loop_
_entity_poly.entity_id
_entity_poly.type
_entity_poly.pdbx_seq_one_letter_code
_entity_poly.pdbx_strand_id
1 'polypeptide(L)'
;MVNKLENVTYFFYDNEEDDSCGSRPIETFLGSFLGSIQSDGYVVYKHLAEVTPHCEFILCWAHVRNKFAMTFEANKDADAEWFVQ
;
A
#
# COMPACT_ATOMS: atom_id res chain seq x y z
N MET A 1 2.39 7.49 5.72
CA MET A 1 2.10 6.38 6.66
C MET A 1 1.37 6.92 7.88
N VAL A 2 0.41 6.18 8.42
CA VAL A 2 -0.36 6.59 9.59
C VAL A 2 -0.02 5.67 10.77
N ASN A 3 0.53 6.24 11.84
CA ASN A 3 0.62 5.56 13.13
C ASN A 3 -0.59 5.96 13.98
N LYS A 4 -1.55 5.04 14.12
CA LYS A 4 -2.80 5.28 14.87
C LYS A 4 -2.60 5.34 16.38
N LEU A 5 -1.61 4.61 16.92
CA LEU A 5 -1.36 4.57 18.37
C LEU A 5 -0.84 5.92 18.85
N GLU A 6 0.11 6.49 18.10
CA GLU A 6 0.71 7.78 18.42
C GLU A 6 -0.07 8.98 17.85
N ASN A 7 -1.11 8.72 17.05
CA ASN A 7 -1.87 9.73 16.31
C ASN A 7 -0.98 10.65 15.44
N VAL A 8 0.02 10.06 14.79
CA VAL A 8 0.96 10.77 13.91
C VAL A 8 0.80 10.28 12.47
N THR A 9 0.84 11.22 11.53
CA THR A 9 0.92 10.93 10.10
C THR A 9 2.27 11.37 9.56
N TYR A 10 3.00 10.43 8.97
CA TYR A 10 4.28 10.65 8.32
C TYR A 10 4.08 10.82 6.81
N PHE A 11 4.61 11.91 6.26
CA PHE A 11 4.72 12.13 4.82
C PHE A 11 6.17 11.93 4.43
N PHE A 12 6.39 11.12 3.40
CA PHE A 12 7.71 10.79 2.91
C PHE A 12 7.92 11.49 1.58
N TYR A 13 9.04 12.19 1.48
CA TYR A 13 9.48 12.86 0.26
C TYR A 13 10.92 12.45 0.02
N ASP A 14 11.20 11.91 -1.15
CA ASP A 14 12.58 11.77 -1.60
C ASP A 14 12.98 13.07 -2.33
N ASN A 15 14.19 13.57 -2.06
CA ASN A 15 14.67 14.84 -2.60
C ASN A 15 15.95 14.67 -3.42
N GLU A 16 16.38 13.43 -3.67
CA GLU A 16 17.38 13.17 -4.71
C GLU A 16 16.72 13.10 -6.08
N GLU A 17 17.41 13.64 -7.09
CA GLU A 17 17.01 13.58 -8.51
C GLU A 17 15.63 14.16 -8.85
N ASP A 18 15.11 15.11 -8.06
CA ASP A 18 13.76 15.70 -8.21
C ASP A 18 12.61 14.66 -8.15
N ASP A 19 12.86 13.45 -7.64
CA ASP A 19 11.84 12.41 -7.50
C ASP A 19 11.22 12.41 -6.10
N SER A 20 10.11 13.13 -5.93
CA SER A 20 9.37 13.14 -4.66
C SER A 20 8.80 11.78 -4.22
N CYS A 21 8.76 10.79 -5.11
CA CYS A 21 8.06 9.52 -4.93
C CYS A 21 9.00 8.31 -4.74
N GLY A 22 10.29 8.52 -4.48
CA GLY A 22 11.27 7.46 -4.25
C GLY A 22 10.93 6.53 -3.08
N SER A 23 11.42 5.28 -3.13
CA SER A 23 11.18 4.26 -2.09
C SER A 23 12.13 4.37 -0.89
N ARG A 24 13.28 5.00 -1.06
CA ARG A 24 14.32 5.11 -0.03
C ARG A 24 13.84 5.70 1.31
N PRO A 25 12.99 6.76 1.36
CA PRO A 25 12.54 7.30 2.64
C PRO A 25 11.68 6.30 3.44
N ILE A 26 10.80 5.54 2.78
CA ILE A 26 9.98 4.54 3.46
C ILE A 26 10.82 3.34 3.90
N GLU A 27 11.77 2.90 3.07
CA GLU A 27 12.73 1.84 3.43
C GLU A 27 13.56 2.23 4.66
N THR A 28 14.10 3.46 4.67
CA THR A 28 14.89 4.00 5.79
C THR A 28 14.04 4.13 7.06
N PHE A 29 12.79 4.60 6.91
CA PHE A 29 11.87 4.74 8.04
C PHE A 29 11.51 3.38 8.66
N LEU A 30 11.24 2.38 7.83
CA LEU A 30 10.90 1.03 8.30
C LEU A 30 12.10 0.36 8.96
N GLY A 31 13.30 0.47 8.38
CA GLY A 31 14.53 -0.06 8.98
C GLY A 31 14.39 -1.52 9.43
N SER A 32 14.55 -1.76 10.73
CA SER A 32 14.38 -3.08 11.37
C SER A 32 13.02 -3.29 12.03
N PHE A 33 11.99 -2.56 11.59
CA PHE A 33 10.65 -2.66 12.15
C PHE A 33 10.13 -4.10 12.04
N LEU A 34 9.63 -4.65 13.14
CA LEU A 34 8.99 -5.96 13.18
C LEU A 34 7.51 -5.75 13.49
N GLY A 35 6.65 -6.10 12.54
CA GLY A 35 5.22 -5.95 12.69
C GLY A 35 4.50 -6.12 11.37
N SER A 36 3.28 -5.61 11.32
CA SER A 36 2.42 -5.76 10.15
C SER A 36 2.23 -4.42 9.42
N ILE A 37 2.32 -4.45 8.09
CA ILE A 37 2.16 -3.30 7.20
C ILE A 37 0.89 -3.48 6.38
N GLN A 38 0.06 -2.43 6.33
CA GLN A 38 -1.09 -2.34 5.44
C GLN A 38 -0.88 -1.16 4.46
N SER A 39 -0.98 -1.46 3.17
CA SER A 39 -0.94 -0.52 2.05
C SER A 39 -2.20 -0.63 1.17
N ASP A 40 -2.53 0.42 0.43
CA ASP A 40 -3.60 0.45 -0.57
C ASP A 40 -3.13 -0.04 -1.96
N GLY A 41 -1.82 0.01 -2.23
CA GLY A 41 -1.23 -0.36 -3.51
C GLY A 41 -0.61 -1.76 -3.53
N TYR A 42 -1.07 -2.62 -4.45
CA TYR A 42 -0.46 -3.95 -4.66
C TYR A 42 1.04 -3.88 -4.98
N VAL A 43 1.43 -2.91 -5.81
CA VAL A 43 2.84 -2.68 -6.18
C VAL A 43 3.72 -2.35 -4.97
N VAL A 44 3.16 -1.67 -3.96
CA VAL A 44 3.86 -1.33 -2.73
C VAL A 44 4.14 -2.59 -1.91
N TYR A 45 3.19 -3.53 -1.82
CA TYR A 45 3.44 -4.80 -1.14
C TYR A 45 4.56 -5.60 -1.82
N LYS A 46 4.57 -5.65 -3.16
CA LYS A 46 5.61 -6.37 -3.89
C LYS A 46 7.00 -5.82 -3.56
N HIS A 47 7.15 -4.50 -3.63
CA HIS A 47 8.40 -3.84 -3.32
C HIS A 47 8.79 -4.00 -1.83
N LEU A 48 7.85 -3.77 -0.90
CA LEU A 48 8.14 -3.89 0.53
C LEU A 48 8.46 -5.32 0.96
N ALA A 49 7.91 -6.33 0.29
CA ALA A 49 8.24 -7.74 0.55
C ALA A 49 9.70 -8.07 0.20
N GLU A 50 10.29 -7.36 -0.78
CA GLU A 50 11.70 -7.54 -1.16
C GLU A 50 12.64 -6.88 -0.14
N VAL A 51 12.31 -5.67 0.33
CA VAL A 51 13.18 -4.86 1.20
C VAL A 51 12.94 -5.09 2.71
N THR A 52 11.74 -5.53 3.10
CA THR A 52 11.35 -5.83 4.49
C THR A 52 10.71 -7.21 4.62
N PRO A 53 11.44 -8.30 4.28
CA PRO A 53 10.88 -9.66 4.23
C PRO A 53 10.43 -10.22 5.60
N HIS A 54 10.81 -9.54 6.69
CA HIS A 54 10.45 -9.90 8.06
C HIS A 54 9.12 -9.27 8.51
N CYS A 55 8.56 -8.33 7.74
CA CYS A 55 7.26 -7.74 8.03
C CYS A 55 6.12 -8.66 7.54
N GLU A 56 5.01 -8.64 8.26
CA GLU A 56 3.76 -9.23 7.80
C GLU A 56 2.99 -8.22 6.94
N PHE A 57 2.37 -8.67 5.84
CA PHE A 57 1.63 -7.79 4.95
C PHE A 57 0.13 -8.07 5.03
N ILE A 58 -0.63 -7.10 5.54
CA ILE A 58 -2.09 -7.21 5.71
C ILE A 58 -2.78 -6.56 4.53
N LEU A 59 -3.37 -7.36 3.65
CA LEU A 59 -4.15 -6.88 2.51
C LEU A 59 -5.52 -6.33 2.97
N CYS A 60 -5.84 -5.10 2.55
CA CYS A 60 -7.13 -4.50 2.87
C CYS A 60 -8.21 -4.94 1.87
N TRP A 61 -9.12 -5.83 2.30
CA TRP A 61 -10.25 -6.29 1.48
C TRP A 61 -11.16 -5.16 0.98
N ALA A 62 -11.28 -4.07 1.72
CA ALA A 62 -12.04 -2.90 1.26
C ALA A 62 -11.39 -2.25 0.02
N HIS A 63 -10.07 -2.14 -0.03
CA HIS A 63 -9.35 -1.63 -1.22
C HIS A 63 -9.47 -2.59 -2.40
N VAL A 64 -9.38 -3.89 -2.15
CA VAL A 64 -9.58 -4.91 -3.20
C VAL A 64 -10.97 -4.78 -3.80
N ARG A 65 -12.03 -4.79 -2.98
CA ARG A 65 -13.41 -4.60 -3.46
C ARG A 65 -13.59 -3.30 -4.24
N ASN A 66 -13.02 -2.20 -3.76
CA ASN A 66 -13.12 -0.91 -4.45
C ASN A 66 -12.51 -0.96 -5.86
N LYS A 67 -11.37 -1.65 -6.04
CA LYS A 67 -10.77 -1.84 -7.38
C LYS A 67 -11.68 -2.62 -8.33
N PHE A 68 -12.35 -3.67 -7.84
CA PHE A 68 -13.30 -4.43 -8.64
C PHE A 68 -14.56 -3.61 -8.96
N ALA A 69 -15.11 -2.88 -7.98
CA ALA A 69 -16.24 -1.98 -8.19
C ALA A 69 -15.95 -0.91 -9.26
N MET A 70 -14.80 -0.24 -9.17
CA MET A 70 -14.38 0.73 -10.19
C MET A 70 -14.23 0.10 -11.58
N THR A 71 -13.69 -1.12 -11.66
CA THR A 71 -13.53 -1.84 -12.93
C THR A 71 -14.89 -2.23 -13.53
N PHE A 72 -15.82 -2.68 -12.69
CA PHE A 72 -17.18 -3.02 -13.09
C PHE A 72 -17.93 -1.78 -13.59
N GLU A 73 -17.88 -0.66 -12.85
CA GLU A 73 -18.52 0.60 -13.26
C GLU A 73 -17.97 1.12 -14.60
N ALA A 74 -16.64 1.04 -14.80
CA ALA A 74 -15.99 1.56 -15.99
C ALA A 74 -16.19 0.67 -17.23
N ASN A 75 -16.13 -0.66 -17.06
CA ASN A 75 -16.03 -1.60 -18.18
C ASN A 75 -17.21 -2.58 -18.29
N LYS A 76 -18.10 -2.62 -17.30
CA LYS A 76 -19.17 -3.65 -17.16
C LYS A 76 -18.63 -5.07 -17.24
N ASP A 77 -17.43 -5.28 -16.69
CA ASP A 77 -16.76 -6.57 -16.70
C ASP A 77 -17.50 -7.56 -15.78
N ALA A 78 -18.08 -8.62 -16.36
CA ALA A 78 -18.84 -9.61 -15.62
C ALA A 78 -18.01 -10.34 -14.55
N ASP A 79 -16.69 -10.48 -14.75
CA ASP A 79 -15.81 -11.10 -13.77
C ASP A 79 -15.57 -10.19 -12.55
N ALA A 80 -15.85 -8.89 -12.66
CA ALA A 80 -15.80 -7.95 -11.55
C ALA A 80 -17.12 -7.87 -10.77
N GLU A 81 -18.25 -8.31 -11.34
CA GLU A 81 -19.59 -8.20 -10.75
C GLU A 81 -19.70 -8.89 -9.39
N TRP A 82 -19.11 -10.08 -9.25
CA TRP A 82 -19.23 -10.89 -8.02
C TRP A 82 -18.60 -10.21 -6.80
N PHE A 83 -17.62 -9.33 -7.01
CA PHE A 83 -16.93 -8.60 -5.93
C PHE A 83 -17.71 -7.38 -5.42
N VAL A 84 -18.75 -6.97 -6.14
CA VAL A 84 -19.54 -5.76 -5.87
C VAL A 84 -20.84 -6.07 -5.11
N GLN A 85 -21.33 -7.32 -5.17
CA GLN A 85 -22.50 -7.80 -4.41
C GLN A 85 -22.20 -7.97 -2.92
#